data_AF-A0AA87PVS7-F1
#
_entry.id   AF-A0AA87PVS7-F1
#
_cell.length_a   1.000
_cell.length_b   1.000
_cell.length_c   1.000
_cell.angle_alpha   90.00
_cell.angle_beta   90.00
_cell.angle_gamma   90.00
#
_symmetry.space_group_name_H-M   'P 1'
#
loop_
_entity.id
_entity.type
_entity.pdbx_description
1 polymer ?
#
loop_
_entity_poly.entity_id
_entity_poly.type
_entity_poly.pdbx_seq_one_letter_code
_entity_poly.pdbx_strand_id
1 'polypeptide(L)'
;MYANGISMSLTELDTLFGPATPPPYVGPGEETFSPRTLACLDAQSAKLIKDLFATATEGLGLTRLTHECCIVLWLLDENGEIWFALEEVTYTDELGQRYHHPISRSIPFDPAIEFLRLGHPSLIAGERRARIGGEIVYDESFGTNGWIISNKSGRYGSKNRPQKREHLEAAARVWEKFGITMDIHYLGVE
;
A
#
# COMPACT_ATOMS: atom_id res chain seq x y z
N MET A 1 -1.98 -17.48 2.22
CA MET A 1 -3.01 -18.56 2.20
C MET A 1 -4.33 -17.98 1.67
N TYR A 2 -4.86 -18.42 0.52
CA TYR A 2 -6.15 -17.93 -0.01
C TYR A 2 -7.31 -18.80 0.45
N ALA A 3 -8.48 -18.19 0.64
CA ALA A 3 -9.69 -18.75 1.27
C ALA A 3 -10.32 -20.02 0.62
N ASN A 4 -9.66 -20.71 -0.32
CA ASN A 4 -10.14 -21.93 -0.97
C ASN A 4 -9.07 -23.01 -1.26
N GLY A 5 -7.86 -22.93 -0.69
CA GLY A 5 -6.92 -24.08 -0.69
C GLY A 5 -6.33 -24.53 -2.03
N ILE A 6 -6.52 -23.78 -3.13
CA ILE A 6 -5.84 -24.02 -4.41
C ILE A 6 -4.78 -22.93 -4.59
N SER A 7 -3.51 -23.34 -4.64
CA SER A 7 -2.40 -22.46 -5.02
C SER A 7 -2.47 -22.16 -6.51
N MET A 8 -2.51 -20.88 -6.89
CA MET A 8 -2.37 -20.49 -8.29
C MET A 8 -0.95 -20.79 -8.76
N SER A 9 -0.82 -21.17 -10.03
CA SER A 9 0.46 -21.22 -10.74
C SER A 9 1.00 -19.81 -10.99
N LEU A 10 2.31 -19.70 -11.24
CA LEU A 10 2.93 -18.42 -11.60
C LEU A 10 2.30 -17.78 -12.84
N THR A 11 1.92 -18.59 -13.84
CA THR A 11 1.27 -18.11 -15.07
C THR A 11 -0.11 -17.53 -14.80
N GLU A 12 -0.88 -18.13 -13.90
CA GLU A 12 -2.19 -17.58 -13.48
C GLU A 12 -2.02 -16.26 -12.73
N LEU A 13 -1.05 -16.18 -11.82
CA LEU A 13 -0.75 -14.94 -11.12
C LEU A 13 -0.27 -13.83 -12.06
N ASP A 14 0.60 -14.15 -13.03
CA ASP A 14 1.08 -13.21 -14.04
C ASP A 14 -0.08 -12.69 -14.91
N THR A 15 -1.03 -13.57 -15.25
CA THR A 15 -2.21 -13.21 -16.04
C THR A 15 -3.15 -12.30 -15.25
N LEU A 16 -3.36 -12.58 -13.97
CA LEU A 16 -4.31 -11.85 -13.14
C LEU A 16 -3.77 -10.51 -12.64
N PHE A 17 -2.50 -10.47 -12.26
CA PHE A 17 -1.92 -9.34 -11.52
C PHE A 17 -0.71 -8.71 -12.21
N GLY A 18 -0.28 -9.26 -13.33
CA GLY A 18 0.97 -8.91 -13.99
C GLY A 18 2.18 -9.67 -13.43
N PRO A 19 3.29 -9.67 -14.18
CA PRO A 19 4.51 -10.34 -13.78
C PRO A 19 5.15 -9.67 -12.56
N ALA A 20 5.72 -10.48 -11.67
CA ALA A 20 6.49 -9.97 -10.55
C ALA A 20 7.86 -9.42 -11.03
N THR A 21 8.18 -8.18 -10.67
CA THR A 21 9.45 -7.53 -11.01
C THR A 21 10.11 -6.93 -9.77
N PRO A 22 11.46 -6.88 -9.71
CA PRO A 22 12.16 -6.11 -8.69
C PRO A 22 11.88 -4.61 -8.84
N PRO A 23 12.09 -3.79 -7.79
CA PRO A 23 11.99 -2.35 -7.91
C PRO A 23 13.19 -1.79 -8.72
N PRO A 24 13.02 -0.68 -9.45
CA PRO A 24 14.12 -0.05 -10.19
C PRO A 24 15.21 0.53 -9.26
N TYR A 25 14.85 0.84 -8.01
CA TYR A 25 15.77 1.28 -6.97
C TYR A 25 15.18 1.01 -5.59
N VAL A 26 16.05 0.96 -4.59
CA VAL A 26 15.71 0.88 -3.16
C VAL A 26 16.40 2.04 -2.45
N GLY A 27 15.66 2.81 -1.66
CA GLY A 27 16.20 3.94 -0.90
C GLY A 27 16.92 3.49 0.39
N PRO A 28 17.80 4.32 0.97
CA PRO A 28 18.57 3.94 2.16
C PRO A 28 17.70 3.55 3.38
N GLY A 29 16.55 4.19 3.55
CA GLY A 29 15.58 3.82 4.58
C GLY A 29 14.98 2.44 4.35
N GLU A 30 14.65 2.13 3.10
CA GLU A 30 14.03 0.87 2.67
C GLU A 30 15.02 -0.31 2.72
N GLU A 31 16.33 -0.04 2.68
CA GLU A 31 17.38 -1.04 2.91
C GLU A 31 17.49 -1.45 4.38
N THR A 32 17.23 -0.52 5.29
CA THR A 32 17.59 -0.67 6.70
C THR A 32 16.37 -0.96 7.58
N PHE A 33 15.21 -0.45 7.21
CA PHE A 33 14.04 -0.43 8.07
C PHE A 33 12.79 -0.96 7.36
N SER A 34 11.93 -1.59 8.16
CA SER A 34 10.56 -1.92 7.80
C SER A 34 9.59 -0.93 8.46
N PRO A 35 8.45 -0.60 7.83
CA PRO A 35 7.42 0.19 8.47
C PRO A 35 6.93 -0.47 9.76
N ARG A 36 6.64 0.34 10.79
CA ARG A 36 6.10 -0.16 12.08
C ARG A 36 4.68 -0.69 11.93
N THR A 37 3.95 -0.19 10.95
CA THR A 37 2.57 -0.58 10.64
C THR A 37 2.47 -1.70 9.61
N LEU A 38 3.60 -2.33 9.24
CA LEU A 38 3.62 -3.39 8.24
C LEU A 38 2.77 -4.59 8.65
N ALA A 39 1.89 -5.02 7.74
CA ALA A 39 1.09 -6.22 7.87
C ALA A 39 0.93 -6.92 6.51
N CYS A 40 0.70 -8.24 6.57
CA CYS A 40 0.23 -9.04 5.43
C CYS A 40 -1.29 -9.20 5.54
N LEU A 41 -2.01 -9.11 4.42
CA LEU A 41 -3.45 -9.26 4.36
C LEU A 41 -3.84 -10.73 4.50
N ASP A 42 -4.39 -11.07 5.66
CA ASP A 42 -4.96 -12.36 6.00
C ASP A 42 -6.32 -12.15 6.69
N ALA A 43 -6.99 -13.22 7.12
CA ALA A 43 -8.30 -13.12 7.76
C ALA A 43 -8.29 -12.26 9.04
N GLN A 44 -7.19 -12.25 9.80
CA GLN A 44 -7.07 -11.49 11.04
C GLN A 44 -6.79 -10.02 10.75
N SER A 45 -5.77 -9.73 9.95
CA SER A 45 -5.40 -8.35 9.62
C SER A 45 -6.48 -7.66 8.79
N ALA A 46 -7.17 -8.41 7.90
CA ALA A 46 -8.30 -7.90 7.15
C ALA A 46 -9.47 -7.47 8.05
N LYS A 47 -9.76 -8.23 9.11
CA LYS A 47 -10.76 -7.80 10.10
C LYS A 47 -10.34 -6.48 10.76
N LEU A 48 -9.09 -6.38 11.21
CA LEU A 48 -8.59 -5.20 11.92
C LEU A 48 -8.56 -3.95 11.04
N ILE A 49 -8.07 -4.07 9.81
CA ILE A 49 -8.01 -2.93 8.88
C ILE A 49 -9.41 -2.53 8.41
N LYS A 50 -10.34 -3.48 8.26
CA LYS A 50 -11.75 -3.18 7.97
C LYS A 50 -12.39 -2.37 9.10
N ASP A 51 -12.22 -2.81 10.34
CA ASP A 51 -12.73 -2.09 11.51
C ASP A 51 -12.11 -0.68 11.60
N LEU A 52 -10.80 -0.55 11.30
CA LEU A 52 -10.13 0.74 11.23
C LEU A 52 -10.70 1.64 10.12
N PHE A 53 -10.90 1.11 8.92
CA PHE A 53 -11.42 1.86 7.78
C PHE A 53 -12.85 2.35 7.99
N ALA A 54 -13.69 1.57 8.70
CA ALA A 54 -15.04 1.99 9.07
C ALA A 54 -15.05 3.27 9.92
N THR A 55 -13.99 3.52 10.72
CA THR A 55 -13.90 4.74 11.54
C THR A 55 -13.76 6.03 10.73
N ALA A 56 -13.51 5.97 9.42
CA ALA A 56 -13.53 7.16 8.57
C ALA A 56 -14.94 7.76 8.43
N THR A 57 -15.97 6.92 8.45
CA THR A 57 -17.38 7.33 8.28
C THR A 57 -18.19 7.18 9.56
N GLU A 58 -17.94 6.14 10.35
CA GLU A 58 -18.69 5.82 11.58
C GLU A 58 -18.01 6.37 12.85
N GLY A 59 -16.79 6.88 12.72
CA GLY A 59 -15.99 7.36 13.84
C GLY A 59 -16.19 8.83 14.20
N LEU A 60 -15.22 9.38 14.92
CA LEU A 60 -15.20 10.78 15.30
C LEU A 60 -14.58 11.63 14.17
N GLY A 61 -14.80 12.95 14.20
CA GLY A 61 -14.08 13.86 13.29
C GLY A 61 -12.55 13.69 13.34
N LEU A 62 -12.00 13.30 14.50
CA LEU A 62 -10.58 12.98 14.65
C LEU A 62 -10.14 11.80 13.79
N THR A 63 -10.91 10.70 13.75
CA THR A 63 -10.54 9.51 12.96
C THR A 63 -10.65 9.83 11.49
N ARG A 64 -11.71 10.53 11.09
CA ARG A 64 -11.90 10.99 9.72
C ARG A 64 -10.74 11.86 9.22
N LEU A 65 -10.38 12.92 9.96
CA LEU A 65 -9.26 13.80 9.59
C LEU A 65 -7.93 13.03 9.51
N THR A 66 -7.73 12.06 10.40
CA THR A 66 -6.54 11.19 10.36
C THR A 66 -6.46 10.40 9.06
N HIS A 67 -7.58 9.78 8.64
CA HIS A 67 -7.65 9.03 7.38
C HIS A 67 -7.48 9.90 6.13
N GLU A 68 -8.00 11.13 6.15
CA GLU A 68 -7.78 12.12 5.07
C GLU A 68 -6.30 12.54 4.96
N CYS A 69 -5.53 12.44 6.05
CA CYS A 69 -4.12 12.82 6.08
C CYS A 69 -3.16 11.66 5.79
N CYS A 70 -3.57 10.41 5.99
CA CYS A 70 -2.68 9.26 5.88
C CYS A 70 -2.78 8.56 4.51
N ILE A 71 -1.66 7.98 4.08
CA ILE A 71 -1.59 7.09 2.92
C ILE A 71 -1.28 5.70 3.44
N VAL A 72 -2.04 4.70 2.99
CA VAL A 72 -1.69 3.29 3.13
C VAL A 72 -0.98 2.85 1.85
N LEU A 73 0.30 2.53 1.95
CA LEU A 73 1.02 1.86 0.87
C LEU A 73 0.58 0.40 0.83
N TRP A 74 0.37 -0.13 -0.37
CA TRP A 74 0.09 -1.55 -0.56
C TRP A 74 0.86 -2.10 -1.76
N LEU A 75 1.18 -3.40 -1.74
CA LEU A 75 1.63 -4.14 -2.91
C LEU A 75 1.20 -5.60 -2.85
N LEU A 76 1.18 -6.25 -4.00
CA LEU A 76 1.03 -7.69 -4.18
C LEU A 76 2.40 -8.28 -4.50
N ASP A 77 2.92 -9.15 -3.64
CA ASP A 77 4.24 -9.76 -3.82
C ASP A 77 4.27 -10.83 -4.93
N GLU A 78 5.42 -11.47 -5.13
CA GLU A 78 5.57 -12.52 -6.15
C GLU A 78 4.71 -13.76 -5.93
N ASN A 79 4.34 -14.05 -4.68
CA ASN A 79 3.50 -15.19 -4.29
C ASN A 79 2.00 -14.82 -4.30
N GLY A 80 1.69 -13.55 -4.58
CA GLY A 80 0.34 -13.00 -4.61
C GLY A 80 -0.18 -12.55 -3.24
N GLU A 81 0.69 -12.45 -2.23
CA GLU A 81 0.29 -11.96 -0.92
C GLU A 81 0.26 -10.43 -0.92
N ILE A 82 -0.76 -9.84 -0.30
CA ILE A 82 -0.87 -8.38 -0.20
C ILE A 82 -0.19 -7.93 1.08
N TRP A 83 0.80 -7.06 0.94
CA TRP A 83 1.47 -6.38 2.04
C TRP A 83 1.04 -4.91 2.08
N PHE A 84 0.81 -4.38 3.27
CA PHE A 84 0.41 -2.99 3.44
C PHE A 84 0.98 -2.37 4.72
N ALA A 85 1.14 -1.05 4.70
CA ALA A 85 1.54 -0.24 5.84
C ALA A 85 1.11 1.21 5.60
N LEU A 86 1.11 2.05 6.64
CA LEU A 86 1.14 3.50 6.43
C LEU A 86 2.43 3.89 5.71
N GLU A 87 2.38 4.94 4.88
CA GLU A 87 3.59 5.58 4.39
C GLU A 87 4.32 6.23 5.58
N GLU A 88 5.51 5.73 5.88
CA GLU A 88 6.29 6.12 7.06
C GLU A 88 7.66 6.71 6.69
N VAL A 89 8.23 7.44 7.63
CA VAL A 89 9.64 7.85 7.58
C VAL A 89 10.32 7.56 8.90
N THR A 90 11.64 7.52 8.86
CA THR A 90 12.49 7.51 10.05
C THR A 90 13.49 8.65 9.99
N TYR A 91 13.72 9.31 11.11
CA TYR A 91 14.83 10.25 11.26
C TYR A 91 15.53 10.03 12.59
N THR A 92 16.82 10.37 12.64
CA THR A 92 17.63 10.33 13.85
C THR A 92 18.05 11.75 14.16
N ASP A 93 17.77 12.24 15.36
CA ASP A 93 18.17 13.59 15.78
C ASP A 93 19.66 13.66 16.14
N GLU A 94 20.13 14.86 16.48
CA GLU A 94 21.52 15.15 16.85
C GLU A 94 21.97 14.39 18.11
N LEU A 95 21.03 13.94 18.95
CA LEU A 95 21.30 13.15 20.16
C LEU A 95 21.32 11.64 19.88
N GLY A 96 21.11 11.23 18.62
CA GLY A 96 21.03 9.83 18.23
C GLY A 96 19.67 9.19 18.51
N GLN A 97 18.65 9.96 18.91
CA GLN A 97 17.32 9.42 19.12
C GLN A 97 16.60 9.25 17.79
N ARG A 98 16.07 8.03 17.57
CA ARG A 98 15.34 7.68 16.36
C ARG A 98 13.83 7.82 16.53
N TYR A 99 13.21 8.48 15.57
CA TYR A 99 11.77 8.69 15.49
C TYR A 99 11.21 7.99 14.25
N HIS A 100 9.96 7.55 14.36
CA HIS A 100 9.18 7.01 13.25
C HIS A 100 7.82 7.70 13.27
N HIS A 101 7.37 8.16 12.12
CA HIS A 101 6.06 8.78 12.00
C HIS A 101 5.49 8.58 10.59
N PRO A 102 4.16 8.59 10.46
CA PRO A 102 3.52 8.61 9.15
C PRO A 102 3.85 9.90 8.40
N ILE A 103 3.80 9.82 7.07
CA ILE A 103 3.80 10.95 6.17
C ILE A 103 2.37 11.45 6.01
N SER A 104 2.16 12.76 6.22
CA SER A 104 0.91 13.39 5.83
C SER A 104 0.90 13.63 4.33
N ARG A 105 -0.22 13.30 3.66
CA ARG A 105 -0.44 13.68 2.26
C ARG A 105 -0.80 15.15 2.08
N SER A 106 -1.23 15.81 3.16
CA SER A 106 -1.72 17.20 3.16
C SER A 106 -0.66 18.21 3.54
N ILE A 107 0.35 17.77 4.31
CA ILE A 107 1.44 18.64 4.78
C ILE A 107 2.75 18.15 4.14
N PRO A 108 3.38 18.94 3.26
CA PRO A 108 4.69 18.59 2.74
C PRO A 108 5.71 18.59 3.89
N PHE A 109 6.67 17.68 3.83
CA PHE A 109 7.78 17.72 4.77
C PHE A 109 8.65 18.94 4.58
N ASP A 110 9.20 19.42 5.70
CA ASP A 110 10.27 20.41 5.68
C ASP A 110 11.49 19.81 4.95
N PRO A 111 11.92 20.40 3.81
CA PRO A 111 13.08 19.92 3.07
C PRO A 111 14.39 20.06 3.85
N ALA A 112 14.42 20.84 4.95
CA ALA A 112 15.59 20.97 5.81
C ALA A 112 15.83 19.77 6.72
N ILE A 113 14.84 18.89 6.90
CA ILE A 113 14.96 17.68 7.72
C ILE A 113 15.36 16.51 6.82
N GLU A 114 16.51 15.90 7.09
CA GLU A 114 16.94 14.69 6.41
C GLU A 114 16.23 13.47 7.04
N PHE A 115 15.19 12.98 6.37
CA PHE A 115 14.47 11.77 6.77
C PHE A 115 14.64 10.66 5.74
N LEU A 116 14.63 9.43 6.22
CA LEU A 116 14.67 8.23 5.41
C LEU A 116 13.23 7.76 5.17
N ARG A 117 12.77 7.84 3.91
CA ARG A 117 11.44 7.36 3.51
C ARG A 117 11.38 5.84 3.48
N LEU A 118 10.26 5.30 3.94
CA LEU A 118 9.91 3.90 3.84
C LEU A 118 8.78 3.75 2.81
N GLY A 119 9.15 3.60 1.53
CA GLY A 119 8.21 3.40 0.44
C GLY A 119 7.94 1.91 0.19
N HIS A 120 7.25 1.60 -0.92
CA HIS A 120 6.81 0.24 -1.24
C HIS A 120 7.88 -0.87 -1.11
N PRO A 121 9.15 -0.68 -1.52
CA PRO A 121 10.17 -1.72 -1.35
C PRO A 121 10.38 -2.17 0.10
N SER A 122 10.06 -1.32 1.09
CA SER A 122 10.16 -1.66 2.52
C SER A 122 9.05 -2.59 3.02
N LEU A 123 8.01 -2.85 2.21
CA LEU A 123 6.90 -3.74 2.58
C LEU A 123 7.25 -5.23 2.44
N ILE A 124 8.32 -5.57 1.72
CA ILE A 124 8.74 -6.95 1.45
C ILE A 124 10.25 -7.08 1.58
N ALA A 125 10.71 -8.27 1.96
CA ALA A 125 12.13 -8.57 2.13
C ALA A 125 12.73 -9.24 0.86
N GLY A 126 14.04 -9.48 0.88
CA GLY A 126 14.72 -10.25 -0.17
C GLY A 126 14.89 -9.49 -1.48
N GLU A 127 14.54 -10.13 -2.62
CA GLU A 127 14.61 -9.50 -3.94
C GLU A 127 13.53 -8.43 -4.17
N ARG A 128 12.61 -8.27 -3.22
CA ARG A 128 11.55 -7.24 -3.22
C ARG A 128 10.72 -7.28 -4.52
N ARG A 129 10.45 -8.47 -5.04
CA ARG A 129 9.67 -8.66 -6.26
C ARG A 129 8.18 -8.49 -5.96
N ALA A 130 7.51 -7.64 -6.71
CA ALA A 130 6.07 -7.43 -6.60
C ALA A 130 5.41 -7.34 -7.98
N ARG A 131 4.12 -7.68 -8.05
CA ARG A 131 3.31 -7.76 -9.27
C ARG A 131 2.59 -6.45 -9.59
N ILE A 132 2.02 -5.85 -8.55
CA ILE A 132 1.35 -4.55 -8.57
C ILE A 132 1.47 -3.89 -7.20
N GLY A 133 1.43 -2.56 -7.14
CA GLY A 133 1.32 -1.84 -5.87
C GLY A 133 0.89 -0.40 -6.09
N GLY A 134 0.50 0.25 -5.00
CA GLY A 134 0.04 1.63 -5.05
C GLY A 134 -0.40 2.15 -3.70
N GLU A 135 -1.38 3.02 -3.70
CA GLU A 135 -1.85 3.73 -2.51
C GLU A 135 -3.32 3.39 -2.25
N ILE A 136 -3.68 3.24 -0.98
CA ILE A 136 -5.04 3.31 -0.47
C ILE A 136 -5.17 4.60 0.32
N VAL A 137 -6.21 5.38 0.02
CA VAL A 137 -6.46 6.67 0.68
C VAL A 137 -7.95 6.86 0.94
N TYR A 138 -8.28 7.68 1.93
CA TYR A 138 -9.65 8.14 2.15
C TYR A 138 -9.85 9.53 1.54
N ASP A 139 -10.94 9.70 0.80
CA ASP A 139 -11.45 10.94 0.24
C ASP A 139 -12.95 10.80 0.02
N GLU A 140 -13.75 11.41 0.89
CA GLU A 140 -15.22 11.32 0.81
C GLU A 140 -15.81 11.88 -0.50
N SER A 141 -15.06 12.71 -1.21
CA SER A 141 -15.52 13.36 -2.44
C SER A 141 -15.29 12.51 -3.69
N PHE A 142 -14.57 11.39 -3.56
CA PHE A 142 -14.25 10.50 -4.66
C PHE A 142 -15.10 9.23 -4.64
N GLY A 143 -15.63 8.87 -5.81
CA GLY A 143 -16.29 7.58 -6.01
C GLY A 143 -17.59 7.45 -5.20
N THR A 144 -17.79 6.31 -4.55
CA THR A 144 -19.00 6.00 -3.77
C THR A 144 -18.67 5.50 -2.36
N ASN A 145 -17.52 4.86 -2.18
CA ASN A 145 -17.11 4.24 -0.93
C ASN A 145 -16.23 5.17 -0.08
N GLY A 146 -15.63 6.20 -0.68
CA GLY A 146 -14.70 7.15 -0.04
C GLY A 146 -13.30 6.58 0.18
N TRP A 147 -13.16 5.26 0.31
CA TRP A 147 -11.88 4.58 0.27
C TRP A 147 -11.48 4.26 -1.17
N ILE A 148 -10.29 4.69 -1.57
CA ILE A 148 -9.78 4.57 -2.93
C ILE A 148 -8.59 3.62 -2.93
N ILE A 149 -8.55 2.67 -3.86
CA ILE A 149 -7.35 1.89 -4.19
C ILE A 149 -6.80 2.31 -5.55
N SER A 150 -5.50 2.58 -5.62
CA SER A 150 -4.81 2.97 -6.85
C SER A 150 -3.59 2.10 -7.13
N ASN A 151 -3.08 2.16 -8.36
CA ASN A 151 -1.77 1.65 -8.74
C ASN A 151 -0.68 2.74 -8.67
N LYS A 152 -0.86 3.75 -7.81
CA LYS A 152 0.07 4.87 -7.64
C LYS A 152 1.30 4.43 -6.85
N SER A 153 2.21 3.72 -7.51
CA SER A 153 3.52 3.40 -6.96
C SER A 153 4.62 3.85 -7.89
N GLY A 154 5.56 4.62 -7.35
CA GLY A 154 6.78 5.03 -8.05
C GLY A 154 7.78 3.89 -8.31
N ARG A 155 7.50 2.65 -7.86
CA ARG A 155 8.36 1.47 -8.08
C ARG A 155 7.60 0.30 -8.69
N TYR A 156 6.34 0.15 -8.32
CA TYR A 156 5.49 -1.01 -8.65
C TYR A 156 4.18 -0.61 -9.35
N GLY A 157 4.07 0.64 -9.82
CA GLY A 157 2.91 1.17 -10.54
C GLY A 157 3.17 1.35 -12.04
N SER A 158 2.17 1.90 -12.74
CA SER A 158 2.16 2.03 -14.21
C SER A 158 3.27 2.88 -14.81
N LYS A 159 3.85 3.82 -14.05
CA LYS A 159 4.93 4.68 -14.54
C LYS A 159 6.20 3.90 -14.90
N ASN A 160 6.44 2.75 -14.25
CA ASN A 160 7.67 1.98 -14.43
C ASN A 160 7.48 0.65 -15.15
N ARG A 161 6.23 0.25 -15.39
CA ARG A 161 5.93 -1.03 -16.04
C ARG A 161 4.54 -1.04 -16.67
N PRO A 162 4.34 -1.77 -17.78
CA PRO A 162 3.02 -2.03 -18.31
C PRO A 162 2.15 -2.72 -17.25
N GLN A 163 1.11 -2.03 -16.82
CA GLN A 163 0.05 -2.58 -16.01
C GLN A 163 -1.24 -2.35 -16.77
N LYS A 164 -2.17 -3.29 -16.63
CA LYS A 164 -3.50 -3.10 -17.15
C LYS A 164 -4.44 -2.76 -16.01
N ARG A 165 -5.56 -2.09 -16.32
CA ARG A 165 -6.60 -1.77 -15.33
C ARG A 165 -7.10 -3.02 -14.63
N GLU A 166 -7.23 -4.13 -15.37
CA GLU A 166 -7.71 -5.42 -14.86
C GLU A 166 -6.82 -5.99 -13.76
N HIS A 167 -5.52 -5.68 -13.74
CA HIS A 167 -4.61 -6.12 -12.67
C HIS A 167 -4.92 -5.40 -11.36
N LEU A 168 -5.24 -4.10 -11.42
CA LEU A 168 -5.65 -3.31 -10.26
C LEU A 168 -7.02 -3.76 -9.76
N GLU A 169 -7.96 -4.00 -10.66
CA GLU A 169 -9.27 -4.56 -10.33
C GLU A 169 -9.15 -5.95 -9.69
N ALA A 170 -8.25 -6.80 -10.20
CA ALA A 170 -7.98 -8.10 -9.60
C ALA A 170 -7.44 -7.96 -8.18
N ALA A 171 -6.51 -7.03 -7.94
CA ALA A 171 -5.99 -6.75 -6.61
C ALA A 171 -7.09 -6.22 -5.67
N ALA A 172 -7.95 -5.31 -6.14
CA ALA A 172 -9.10 -4.80 -5.38
C ALA A 172 -10.06 -5.93 -4.97
N ARG A 173 -10.32 -6.90 -5.88
CA ARG A 173 -11.12 -8.10 -5.58
C ARG A 173 -10.53 -8.99 -4.48
N VAL A 174 -9.22 -8.90 -4.19
CA VAL A 174 -8.63 -9.63 -3.05
C VAL A 174 -9.10 -9.02 -1.73
N TRP A 175 -9.14 -7.69 -1.62
CA TRP A 175 -9.69 -6.98 -0.46
C TRP A 175 -11.19 -7.20 -0.30
N GLU A 176 -11.93 -7.23 -1.41
CA GLU A 176 -13.38 -7.46 -1.43
C GLU A 176 -13.76 -8.83 -0.86
N LYS A 177 -12.93 -9.87 -1.02
CA LYS A 177 -13.14 -11.19 -0.40
C LYS A 177 -13.17 -11.12 1.13
N PHE A 178 -12.59 -10.10 1.73
CA PHE A 178 -12.65 -9.81 3.16
C PHE A 178 -13.72 -8.77 3.52
N GLY A 179 -14.54 -8.37 2.54
CA GLY A 179 -15.59 -7.37 2.67
C GLY A 179 -15.06 -5.95 2.83
N ILE A 180 -13.92 -5.63 2.20
CA ILE A 180 -13.36 -4.28 2.10
C ILE A 180 -13.51 -3.83 0.65
N THR A 181 -14.54 -3.01 0.39
CA THR A 181 -14.82 -2.46 -0.95
C THR A 181 -14.22 -1.07 -1.07
N MET A 182 -13.57 -0.80 -2.20
CA MET A 182 -12.88 0.46 -2.46
C MET A 182 -13.14 0.92 -3.90
N ASP A 183 -13.16 2.23 -4.11
CA ASP A 183 -13.23 2.84 -5.43
C ASP A 183 -11.88 2.70 -6.15
N ILE A 184 -11.91 2.33 -7.42
CA ILE A 184 -10.68 2.06 -8.19
C ILE A 184 -10.23 3.34 -8.89
N HIS A 185 -9.02 3.78 -8.60
CA HIS A 185 -8.36 4.89 -9.29
C HIS A 185 -7.15 4.38 -10.07
N TYR A 186 -7.36 4.07 -11.35
CA TYR A 186 -6.30 3.59 -12.23
C TYR A 186 -5.52 4.74 -12.86
N LEU A 187 -4.20 4.72 -12.72
CA LEU A 187 -3.26 5.62 -13.37
C LEU A 187 -2.60 4.87 -14.52
N GLY A 188 -2.81 5.30 -15.76
CA GLY A 188 -2.19 4.72 -16.96
C GLY A 188 -2.82 5.30 -18.22
N VAL A 189 -2.18 5.07 -19.36
CA VAL A 189 -2.78 5.36 -20.67
C VAL A 189 -3.65 4.16 -21.02
N GLU A 190 -4.93 4.40 -21.36
CA GLU A 190 -5.86 3.37 -21.82
C GLU A 190 -5.45 2.78 -23.18
#